data_AF-A0A2S9GL61-F1
#
_entry.id   AF-A0A2S9GL61-F1
#
_cell.length_a   1.000
_cell.length_b   1.000
_cell.length_c   1.000
_cell.angle_alpha   90.00
_cell.angle_beta   90.00
_cell.angle_gamma   90.00
#
_symmetry.space_group_name_H-M   'P 1'
#
loop_
_entity.id
_entity.type
_entity.pdbx_description
1 polymer ?
#
loop_
_entity_poly.entity_id
_entity_poly.type
_entity_poly.pdbx_seq_one_letter_code
_entity_poly.pdbx_strand_id
1 'polypeptide(L)' 'LGEVFRVLRPGGRLHIVDVGGDVPRPGLLSRATGHDHGRAAAHLPELIRAAGFDCQVIGTRHVRLTGPVTFYRAIRPAE' A
#
# COMPACT_ATOMS: atom_id res chain seq x y z
N LEU A 1 -0.26 11.68 1.76
CA LEU A 1 -0.25 11.48 0.29
C LEU A 1 -0.32 12.80 -0.49
N GLY A 2 -1.19 13.75 -0.12
CA GLY A 2 -1.24 15.07 -0.79
C GLY A 2 0.09 15.83 -0.82
N GLU A 3 0.86 15.78 0.27
CA GLU A 3 2.20 16.39 0.30
C GLU A 3 3.19 15.73 -0.68
N VAL A 4 3.13 14.40 -0.81
CA VAL A 4 3.96 13.66 -1.77
C VAL A 4 3.57 14.01 -3.21
N PHE A 5 2.27 14.20 -3.46
CA PHE A 5 1.77 14.65 -4.76
C PHE A 5 2.28 16.06 -5.10
N ARG A 6 2.25 16.97 -4.12
CA ARG A 6 2.71 18.36 -4.26
C ARG A 6 4.19 18.44 -4.67
N VAL A 7 5.05 17.58 -4.12
CA VAL A 7 6.51 17.65 -4.32
C VAL A 7 7.03 16.83 -5.49
N LEU A 8 6.35 15.75 -5.88
CA LEU A 8 6.75 14.96 -7.04
C LEU A 8 6.46 15.74 -8.33
N ARG A 9 7.43 15.82 -9.25
CA ARG A 9 7.19 16.37 -10.59
C ARG A 9 6.14 15.57 -11.38
N PRO A 10 5.49 16.14 -12.41
CA PRO A 10 4.68 15.36 -13.37
C PRO A 10 5.47 14.17 -13.94
N GLY A 11 4.83 13.00 -14.06
CA GLY A 11 5.48 11.73 -14.38
C GLY A 11 6.33 11.12 -13.26
N GLY A 12 6.43 11.79 -12.10
CA GLY A 12 7.11 11.31 -10.91
C GLY A 12 6.48 10.04 -10.33
N ARG A 13 7.29 9.20 -9.70
CA ARG A 13 6.87 7.89 -9.20
C ARG A 13 7.04 7.78 -7.70
N LEU A 14 6.05 7.16 -7.06
CA LEU A 14 6.06 6.79 -5.65
C LEU A 14 5.90 5.27 -5.56
N HIS A 15 6.77 4.63 -4.78
CA HIS A 15 6.69 3.20 -4.49
C HIS A 15 6.39 3.05 -3.00
N ILE A 16 5.29 2.38 -2.67
CA ILE A 16 4.85 2.16 -1.29
C ILE A 16 4.86 0.65 -1.04
N VAL A 17 5.31 0.28 0.15
CA VAL A 17 5.13 -1.04 0.73
C VAL A 17 4.27 -0.88 1.97
N ASP A 18 3.26 -1.73 2.11
CA ASP A 18 2.42 -1.77 3.29
C ASP A 18 2.20 -3.21 3.74
N VAL A 19 2.05 -3.41 5.05
CA VAL A 19 1.67 -4.69 5.63
C VAL A 19 0.15 -4.78 5.57
N GLY A 20 -0.35 -5.78 4.85
CA GLY A 20 -1.76 -5.96 4.60
C GLY A 20 -2.07 -6.22 3.13
N GLY A 21 -3.36 -6.38 2.85
CA GLY A 21 -3.89 -6.69 1.53
C GLY A 21 -5.08 -7.62 1.62
N ASP A 22 -5.73 -7.88 0.48
CA ASP A 22 -6.98 -8.66 0.41
C ASP A 22 -6.78 -10.18 0.58
N VAL A 23 -5.72 -10.59 1.29
CA VAL A 23 -5.35 -12.00 1.46
C VAL A 23 -5.56 -12.42 2.92
N PRO A 24 -6.41 -13.42 3.21
CA PRO A 24 -6.90 -13.70 4.57
C PRO A 24 -5.93 -14.54 5.42
N ARG A 25 -4.61 -14.34 5.29
CA ARG A 25 -3.61 -15.10 6.07
C ARG A 25 -2.84 -14.22 7.05
N PRO A 26 -3.29 -14.10 8.31
CA PRO A 26 -2.62 -13.28 9.31
C PRO A 26 -1.20 -13.76 9.62
N GLY A 27 -0.31 -12.81 9.90
CA GLY A 27 1.08 -13.08 10.30
C GLY A 27 1.20 -13.64 11.71
N LEU A 28 2.41 -14.05 12.09
CA LEU A 28 2.73 -14.41 13.48
C LEU A 28 2.42 -13.27 14.46
N LEU A 29 2.71 -12.02 14.08
CA LEU A 29 2.45 -10.85 14.94
C LEU A 29 0.96 -10.65 15.19
N SER A 30 0.10 -10.78 14.16
CA SER A 30 -1.35 -10.67 14.34
C SER A 30 -1.90 -11.71 15.32
N ARG A 31 -1.32 -12.91 15.32
CA ARG A 31 -1.68 -13.98 16.26
C ARG A 31 -1.19 -13.69 17.68
N ALA A 32 0.03 -13.17 17.81
CA ALA A 32 0.63 -12.88 19.12
C ALA A 32 0.00 -11.67 19.82
N THR A 33 -0.38 -10.63 19.05
CA THR A 33 -0.93 -9.39 19.62
C THR A 33 -2.45 -9.32 19.60
N GLY A 34 -3.14 -10.24 18.92
CA GLY A 34 -4.60 -10.20 18.75
C GLY A 34 -5.11 -9.04 17.87
N HIS A 35 -4.23 -8.35 17.14
CA HIS A 35 -4.58 -7.24 16.26
C HIS A 35 -4.47 -7.64 14.78
N ASP A 36 -5.47 -7.25 13.99
CA ASP A 36 -5.47 -7.49 12.54
C ASP A 36 -4.60 -6.44 11.82
N HIS A 37 -3.29 -6.71 11.80
CA HIS A 37 -2.31 -5.95 11.01
C HIS A 37 -2.48 -6.09 9.48
N GLY A 38 -3.45 -6.89 9.01
CA GLY A 38 -3.65 -7.18 7.59
C GLY A 38 -4.66 -6.29 6.86
N ARG A 39 -5.54 -5.60 7.61
CA ARG A 39 -6.66 -4.84 7.04
C ARG A 39 -6.38 -3.36 6.75
N ALA A 40 -5.34 -2.78 7.34
CA ALA A 40 -5.03 -1.35 7.17
C ALA A 40 -4.76 -0.97 5.70
N ALA A 41 -4.12 -1.87 4.95
CA ALA A 41 -3.75 -1.63 3.56
C ALA A 41 -4.90 -1.74 2.54
N ALA A 42 -6.08 -2.23 2.95
CA ALA A 42 -7.19 -2.48 2.02
C ALA A 42 -7.64 -1.22 1.27
N HIS A 43 -7.66 -0.07 1.96
CA HIS A 43 -8.12 1.19 1.39
C HIS A 43 -7.00 2.07 0.81
N LEU A 44 -5.74 1.63 0.92
CA LEU A 44 -4.59 2.42 0.50
C LEU A 44 -4.64 2.77 -1.01
N PRO A 45 -5.06 1.87 -1.94
CA PRO A 45 -5.24 2.24 -3.34
C PRO A 45 -6.23 3.40 -3.55
N GLU A 46 -7.36 3.41 -2.83
CA GLU A 46 -8.31 4.53 -2.92
C GLU A 46 -7.70 5.82 -2.40
N LEU A 47 -7.00 5.78 -1.27
CA LEU A 47 -6.34 6.97 -0.69
C LEU A 47 -5.26 7.53 -1.62
N ILE A 48 -4.49 6.66 -2.29
CA ILE A 48 -3.49 7.06 -3.30
C ILE A 48 -4.17 7.74 -4.48
N ARG A 49 -5.27 7.19 -4.99
CA ARG A 49 -6.03 7.77 -6.11
C ARG A 49 -6.71 9.08 -5.72
N ALA A 50 -7.29 9.16 -4.53
CA ALA A 50 -7.90 10.37 -4.00
C ALA A 50 -6.89 11.52 -3.87
N ALA A 51 -5.60 11.21 -3.68
CA ALA A 51 -4.53 12.21 -3.69
C ALA A 51 -4.09 12.65 -5.10
N GLY A 52 -4.65 12.08 -6.17
CA GLY A 52 -4.40 12.47 -7.57
C GLY A 52 -3.42 11.57 -8.33
N PHE A 53 -2.95 10.47 -7.74
CA PHE A 53 -2.03 9.55 -8.41
C PHE A 53 -2.74 8.45 -9.20
N ASP A 54 -2.13 8.00 -10.29
CA ASP A 54 -2.44 6.71 -10.92
C ASP A 54 -1.84 5.58 -10.09
N CYS A 55 -2.68 4.76 -9.45
CA CYS A 55 -2.24 3.68 -8.57
C CYS A 55 -2.39 2.29 -9.19
N GLN A 56 -1.31 1.52 -9.16
CA GLN A 56 -1.28 0.10 -9.47
C GLN A 56 -0.75 -0.72 -8.29
N VAL A 57 -1.46 -1.78 -7.93
CA VAL A 57 -0.94 -2.85 -7.05
C VAL A 57 0.00 -3.70 -7.90
N ILE A 58 1.27 -3.76 -7.52
CA ILE A 58 2.30 -4.48 -8.29
C ILE A 58 2.43 -5.93 -7.83
N GLY A 59 1.98 -6.24 -6.62
CA GLY A 59 1.91 -7.60 -6.11
C GLY A 59 1.81 -7.65 -4.59
N THR A 60 1.59 -8.85 -4.08
CA THR A 60 1.56 -9.14 -2.65
C THR A 60 2.46 -10.32 -2.37
N ARG A 61 3.33 -10.19 -1.35
CA ARG A 61 4.18 -11.27 -0.86
C ARG A 61 3.74 -11.65 0.55
N HIS A 62 3.65 -12.94 0.82
CA HIS A 62 3.44 -13.41 2.19
C HIS A 62 4.77 -13.49 2.93
N VAL A 63 4.88 -12.77 4.03
CA VAL A 63 6.01 -12.81 4.95
C VAL A 63 5.51 -13.43 6.25
N ARG A 64 6.17 -14.49 6.72
CA ARG A 64 5.67 -15.28 7.88
C ARG A 64 5.43 -14.44 9.14
N LEU A 65 6.26 -13.43 9.37
CA LEU A 65 6.19 -12.58 10.55
C LEU A 65 4.99 -11.61 10.49
N THR A 66 4.91 -10.83 9.42
CA THR A 66 3.96 -9.72 9.28
C THR A 66 2.66 -10.08 8.55
N GLY A 67 2.64 -11.21 7.83
CA GLY A 67 1.52 -11.61 6.98
C GLY A 67 1.69 -11.10 5.54
N PRO A 68 0.60 -10.74 4.83
CA PRO A 68 0.71 -10.18 3.49
C PRO A 68 1.45 -8.84 3.52
N VAL A 69 2.30 -8.61 2.53
CA VAL A 69 3.00 -7.35 2.28
C VAL A 69 2.70 -6.97 0.84
N THR A 70 1.99 -5.86 0.65
CA THR A 70 1.54 -5.42 -0.67
C THR A 70 2.38 -4.25 -1.16
N PHE A 71 2.71 -4.29 -2.44
CA PHE A 71 3.53 -3.30 -3.12
C PHE A 71 2.66 -2.49 -4.06
N TYR A 72 2.81 -1.18 -4.02
CA TYR A 72 2.04 -0.23 -4.82
C TYR A 72 2.99 0.66 -5.62
N ARG A 73 2.65 0.90 -6.88
CA ARG A 73 3.23 1.98 -7.69
C ARG A 73 2.19 3.06 -7.86
N ALA A 74 2.57 4.29 -7.55
CA ALA A 74 1.77 5.46 -7.82
C ALA A 74 2.55 6.39 -8.78
N ILE A 75 1.88 6.90 -9.81
CA ILE A 75 2.47 7.83 -10.79
C ILE A 75 1.69 9.13 -10.70
N ARG A 76 2.40 10.27 -10.55
CA ARG A 76 1.77 11.57 -10.75
C ARG A 76 1.57 11.73 -12.25
N PRO A 77 0.33 11.94 -12.75
CA PRO A 77 0.10 12.10 -14.18
C PRO A 77 1.03 13.16 -14.77
N ALA A 78 1.59 12.87 -15.94
CA ALA A 78 2.10 13.92 -16.81
C ALA A 78 0.87 14.56 -17.44
N GLU A 79 0.79 15.89 -17.48
CA GLU A 79 -0.27 16.58 -18.21
C GLU A 79 -0.39 16.08 -19.65
#